data_AF-A0A950GCS2-F1
#
_entry.id   AF-A0A950GCS2-F1
#
_cell.length_a   1.000
_cell.length_b   1.000
_cell.length_c   1.000
_cell.angle_alpha   90.00
_cell.angle_beta   90.00
_cell.angle_gamma   90.00
#
_symmetry.space_group_name_H-M   'P 1'
#
loop_
_entity.id
_entity.type
_entity.pdbx_description
1 polymer ?
#
loop_
_entity_poly.entity_id
_entity_poly.type
_entity_poly.pdbx_seq_one_letter_code
_entity_poly.pdbx_strand_id
1 'polypeptide(L)'
;MDDNNGDILARLSEALSNRVESSRPLLAGVATGAGRTLSGILWRADAVVTSEQALPDQESFTVSLPDRSETLARLAGRDPGTNVAVLRL
;
A
#
# COMPACT_ATOMS: atom_id res chain seq x y z
N MET A 1 -33.90 -22.62 21.54
CA MET A 1 -32.68 -22.67 22.36
C MET A 1 -31.57 -22.30 21.40
N ASP A 2 -31.34 -21.00 21.40
CA ASP A 2 -30.21 -20.21 20.94
C ASP A 2 -29.80 -20.33 19.47
N ASP A 3 -30.19 -19.28 18.75
CA ASP A 3 -29.85 -18.99 17.37
C ASP A 3 -28.35 -19.13 17.14
N ASN A 4 -28.00 -20.11 16.30
CA ASN A 4 -26.71 -20.26 15.64
C ASN A 4 -26.52 -19.13 14.60
N ASN A 5 -26.61 -17.88 15.07
CA ASN A 5 -26.20 -16.67 14.41
C ASN A 5 -24.67 -16.67 14.48
N GLY A 6 -24.03 -17.31 13.49
CA GLY A 6 -22.63 -17.74 13.48
C GLY A 6 -21.72 -16.86 14.33
N ASP A 7 -20.95 -17.51 15.21
CA ASP A 7 -19.99 -16.93 16.15
C ASP A 7 -19.60 -15.49 15.79
N ILE A 8 -19.92 -14.54 16.68
CA ILE A 8 -19.67 -13.11 16.47
C ILE A 8 -18.20 -12.84 16.11
N LEU A 9 -17.27 -13.67 16.59
CA LEU A 9 -15.86 -13.58 16.24
C LEU A 9 -15.60 -14.01 14.78
N ALA A 10 -16.27 -15.06 14.31
CA ALA A 10 -16.20 -15.50 12.92
C ALA A 10 -16.74 -14.42 11.97
N ARG A 11 -17.87 -13.81 12.31
CA ARG A 11 -18.46 -12.71 11.52
C ARG A 11 -17.57 -11.47 11.50
N LEU A 12 -16.96 -11.11 12.62
CA LEU A 12 -15.98 -10.03 12.69
C LEU A 12 -14.75 -10.33 11.82
N SER A 13 -14.24 -11.56 11.89
CA SER A 13 -13.11 -12.01 11.08
C SER A 13 -13.40 -11.90 9.58
N GLU A 14 -14.58 -12.36 9.15
CA GLU A 14 -15.02 -12.25 7.76
C GLU A 14 -15.17 -10.79 7.31
N ALA A 15 -15.74 -9.93 8.15
CA ALA A 15 -15.87 -8.51 7.86
C ALA A 15 -14.50 -7.83 7.68
N LEU A 16 -13.50 -8.18 8.51
CA LEU A 16 -12.13 -7.68 8.38
C LEU A 16 -11.48 -8.16 7.08
N SER A 17 -11.55 -9.45 6.77
CA SER A 17 -11.01 -10.03 5.53
C SER A 17 -11.62 -9.36 4.29
N ASN A 18 -12.95 -9.20 4.26
CA ASN A 18 -13.64 -8.54 3.15
C ASN A 18 -13.20 -7.08 3.00
N ARG A 19 -12.97 -6.37 4.12
CA ARG A 19 -12.50 -4.98 4.07
C ARG A 19 -11.08 -4.89 3.53
N VAL A 20 -10.19 -5.81 3.91
CA VAL A 20 -8.82 -5.89 3.40
C VAL A 20 -8.81 -6.25 1.91
N GLU A 21 -9.63 -7.21 1.47
CA GLU A 21 -9.71 -7.55 0.04
C GLU A 21 -10.21 -6.35 -0.78
N SER A 22 -11.22 -5.63 -0.28
CA SER A 22 -11.75 -4.44 -0.96
C SER A 22 -10.74 -3.28 -1.07
N SER A 23 -9.69 -3.25 -0.24
CA SER A 23 -8.66 -2.21 -0.29
C SER A 23 -7.50 -2.55 -1.22
N ARG A 24 -7.42 -3.78 -1.76
CA ARG A 24 -6.37 -4.23 -2.69
C ARG A 24 -6.10 -3.26 -3.85
N PRO A 25 -7.11 -2.63 -4.50
CA PRO A 25 -6.87 -1.66 -5.59
C PRO A 25 -6.17 -0.37 -5.16
N LEU A 26 -6.06 -0.11 -3.85
CA LEU A 26 -5.44 1.09 -3.28
C LEU A 26 -4.00 0.85 -2.84
N LEU A 27 -3.48 -0.37 -2.97
CA LEU A 27 -2.15 -0.74 -2.49
C LEU A 27 -1.14 -0.85 -3.64
N ALA A 28 0.07 -0.38 -3.39
CA ALA A 28 1.21 -0.53 -4.28
C ALA A 28 2.41 -1.11 -3.52
N GLY A 29 3.28 -1.82 -4.23
CA GLY A 29 4.60 -2.21 -3.74
C GLY A 29 5.66 -1.26 -4.26
N VAL A 30 6.62 -0.84 -3.42
CA VAL A 30 7.75 0.00 -3.82
C VAL A 30 9.04 -0.77 -3.58
N ALA A 31 9.72 -1.15 -4.65
CA ALA A 31 11.01 -1.84 -4.55
C ALA A 31 12.10 -0.88 -4.08
N THR A 32 12.83 -1.24 -3.03
CA THR A 32 13.90 -0.40 -2.44
C THR A 32 15.30 -0.97 -2.61
N GLY A 33 15.45 -2.01 -3.44
CA GLY A 33 16.70 -2.74 -3.62
C GLY A 33 16.90 -3.88 -2.62
N ALA A 34 17.91 -4.73 -2.89
CA ALA A 34 18.26 -5.91 -2.08
C ALA A 34 17.08 -6.86 -1.77
N GLY A 35 16.11 -6.97 -2.69
CA GLY A 35 14.91 -7.80 -2.51
C GLY A 35 13.91 -7.28 -1.48
N ARG A 36 14.05 -6.04 -1.01
CA ARG A 36 13.11 -5.40 -0.08
C ARG A 36 12.04 -4.62 -0.85
N THR A 37 10.82 -4.71 -0.35
CA THR A 37 9.65 -3.98 -0.85
C THR A 37 8.96 -3.29 0.30
N LEU A 38 8.67 -1.99 0.12
CA LEU A 38 7.79 -1.24 1.00
C LEU A 38 6.36 -1.28 0.47
N SER A 39 5.39 -1.10 1.36
CA SER A 39 4.03 -0.80 0.95
C SER A 39 3.87 0.68 0.61
N GLY A 40 2.94 0.97 -0.28
CA GLY A 40 2.47 2.31 -0.60
C GLY A 40 0.96 2.31 -0.83
N ILE A 41 0.38 3.50 -0.78
CA ILE A 41 -1.03 3.75 -1.09
C ILE A 41 -1.11 4.44 -2.44
N LEU A 42 -1.85 3.87 -3.39
CA LEU A 42 -2.23 4.53 -4.62
C LEU A 42 -3.30 5.59 -4.29
N TRP A 43 -2.87 6.85 -4.15
CA TRP A 43 -3.73 7.95 -3.72
C TRP A 43 -4.50 8.59 -4.88
N ARG A 44 -3.86 8.63 -6.04
CA ARG A 44 -4.42 9.04 -7.34
C ARG A 44 -3.90 8.09 -8.41
N ALA A 45 -4.46 8.17 -9.62
CA ALA A 45 -4.03 7.33 -10.75
C ALA A 45 -2.53 7.44 -11.09
N ASP A 46 -1.87 8.52 -10.67
CA ASP A 46 -0.49 8.85 -10.98
C ASP A 46 0.39 9.09 -9.73
N ALA A 47 -0.10 8.75 -8.52
CA ALA A 47 0.63 9.06 -7.29
C ALA A 47 0.53 7.94 -6.24
N VAL A 48 1.70 7.52 -5.76
CA VAL A 48 1.84 6.60 -4.62
C VAL A 48 2.41 7.34 -3.41
N VAL A 49 1.77 7.16 -2.26
CA VAL A 49 2.19 7.70 -0.97
C VAL A 49 2.82 6.58 -0.15
N THR A 50 3.99 6.82 0.45
CA THR A 50 4.68 5.85 1.31
C THR A 50 5.42 6.54 2.46
N SER A 51 6.02 5.73 3.34
CA SER A 51 6.84 6.18 4.46
C SER A 51 8.15 6.78 3.95
N GLU A 52 8.41 8.04 4.29
CA GLU A 52 9.64 8.76 3.91
C GLU A 52 10.88 8.10 4.53
N GLN A 53 10.84 7.82 5.83
CA GLN A 53 11.96 7.27 6.61
C GLN A 53 12.36 5.86 6.19
N ALA A 54 11.45 5.13 5.53
CA ALA A 54 11.74 3.78 5.03
C ALA A 54 12.35 3.81 3.61
N LEU A 55 12.15 4.90 2.88
CA LEU A 55 12.49 5.02 1.48
C LEU A 55 13.96 5.45 1.34
N PRO A 56 14.83 4.66 0.66
CA PRO A 56 16.24 5.00 0.51
C PRO A 56 16.42 6.27 -0.33
N ASP A 57 17.60 6.85 -0.26
CA ASP A 57 17.95 8.03 -1.04
C ASP A 57 18.17 7.66 -2.52
N GLN A 58 17.10 7.79 -3.31
CA GLN A 58 17.02 7.46 -4.74
C GLN A 58 16.00 8.39 -5.40
N GLU A 59 16.21 8.71 -6.68
CA GLU A 59 15.31 9.58 -7.45
C GLU A 59 14.17 8.82 -8.14
N SER A 60 14.27 7.50 -8.26
CA SER A 60 13.30 6.65 -8.96
C SER A 60 13.22 5.25 -8.37
N PHE A 61 12.03 4.66 -8.47
CA PHE A 61 11.68 3.39 -7.84
C PHE A 61 10.82 2.56 -8.79
N THR A 62 11.02 1.24 -8.79
CA THR A 62 10.06 0.33 -9.41
C THR A 62 8.86 0.18 -8.48
N VAL A 63 7.67 0.47 -9.00
CA VAL A 63 6.40 0.36 -8.27
C VAL A 63 5.56 -0.74 -8.89
N SER A 64 5.15 -1.71 -8.08
CA SER A 64 4.18 -2.74 -8.45
C SER A 64 2.76 -2.24 -8.16
N LEU A 65 1.91 -2.22 -9.18
CA LEU A 65 0.52 -1.77 -9.11
C LEU A 65 -0.45 -2.91 -8.73
N PRO A 66 -1.71 -2.62 -8.37
CA PRO A 66 -2.67 -3.64 -7.93
C PRO A 66 -2.96 -4.76 -8.93
N ASP A 67 -2.79 -4.48 -10.23
CA ASP A 67 -2.91 -5.43 -11.34
C ASP A 67 -1.64 -6.28 -11.55
N ARG A 68 -0.65 -6.12 -10.67
CA ARG A 68 0.69 -6.72 -10.71
C ARG A 68 1.57 -6.22 -11.86
N SER A 69 1.17 -5.18 -12.58
CA SER A 69 2.08 -4.48 -13.47
C SER A 69 3.14 -3.74 -12.68
N GLU A 70 4.29 -3.50 -13.30
CA GLU A 70 5.36 -2.68 -12.73
C GLU A 70 5.56 -1.42 -13.57
N THR A 71 5.76 -0.29 -12.91
CA THR A 71 6.10 0.98 -13.55
C THR A 71 7.24 1.66 -12.83
N LEU A 72 7.98 2.51 -13.54
CA LEU A 72 9.01 3.35 -12.94
C LEU A 72 8.34 4.62 -12.39
N ALA A 73 8.46 4.86 -11.09
CA ALA A 73 7.97 6.06 -10.45
C ALA A 73 9.13 6.98 -10.04
N ARG A 74 8.94 8.29 -10.18
CA ARG A 74 9.91 9.31 -9.74
C ARG A 74 9.53 9.90 -8.39
N LEU A 75 10.53 10.22 -7.57
CA LEU A 75 10.31 10.96 -6.34
C LEU A 75 9.75 12.36 -6.68
N ALA A 76 8.53 12.65 -6.22
CA ALA A 76 7.88 13.95 -6.39
C ALA A 76 8.15 14.90 -5.21
N GLY A 77 8.39 14.34 -4.02
CA GLY A 77 8.70 15.12 -2.82
C GLY A 77 8.76 14.26 -1.56
N ARG A 78 9.39 14.82 -0.52
CA ARG A 78 9.52 14.25 0.82
C ARG A 78 9.11 15.30 1.84
N ASP A 79 8.43 14.86 2.88
CA ASP A 79 8.20 15.62 4.10
C ASP A 79 8.60 14.77 5.31
N PRO A 80 9.85 14.95 5.80
CA PRO A 80 10.33 14.27 6.99
C PRO A 80 9.53 14.63 8.25
N GLY A 81 8.88 15.81 8.29
CA GLY A 81 8.10 16.26 9.44
C GLY A 81 6.83 15.43 9.66
N THR A 82 6.28 14.83 8.59
CA THR A 82 5.11 13.95 8.65
C THR A 82 5.39 12.50 8.26
N ASN A 83 6.66 12.17 7.96
CA ASN A 83 7.09 10.87 7.44
C ASN A 83 6.36 10.47 6.14
N VAL A 84 6.18 11.42 5.22
CA VAL A 84 5.48 11.21 3.95
C VAL A 84 6.42 11.40 2.75
N ALA A 85 6.44 10.43 1.85
CA ALA A 85 7.03 10.56 0.53
C ALA A 85 5.98 10.31 -0.55
N VAL A 86 6.06 11.06 -1.65
CA VAL A 86 5.19 10.90 -2.82
C VAL A 86 6.03 10.48 -4.02
N LEU A 87 5.61 9.40 -4.66
CA LEU A 87 6.14 8.91 -5.92
C LEU A 87 5.14 9.19 -7.04
N ARG A 88 5.60 9.80 -8.13
CA ARG A 88 4.81 10.01 -9.35
C ARG A 88 5.02 8.82 -10.28
N LEU A 89 3.93 8.12 -10.64
CA LEU A 89 3.95 6.98 -11.56
C LEU A 89 4.22 7.37 -13.01
#